data_AF-X0TJC7-F1
#
_entry.id   AF-X0TJC7-F1
#
_cell.length_a   1.000
_cell.length_b   1.000
_cell.length_c   1.000
_cell.angle_alpha   90.00
_cell.angle_beta   90.00
_cell.angle_gamma   90.00
#
_symmetry.space_group_name_H-M   'P 1'
#
loop_
_entity.id
_entity.type
_entity.pdbx_description
1 polymer ?
#
loop_
_entity_poly.entity_id
_entity_poly.type
_entity_poly.pdbx_seq_one_letter_code
_entity_poly.pdbx_strand_id
1 'polypeptide(L)' 'MAREITYHVPQDQIEQAQRAYDKARVGLDILAKLRKSGQGRPEAEAKTKQVIENFLRWAEAFEVELEK' A
#
# COMPACT_ATOMS: atom_id res chain seq x y z
N MET A 1 -37.88 1.31 2.66
CA MET A 1 -36.80 0.83 1.79
C MET A 1 -35.57 1.66 2.09
N ALA A 2 -34.56 1.10 2.74
CA ALA A 2 -33.31 1.82 2.99
C ALA A 2 -32.56 1.96 1.66
N ARG A 3 -32.18 3.18 1.28
CA ARG A 3 -31.26 3.38 0.15
C ARG A 3 -29.90 2.88 0.61
N GLU A 4 -29.39 1.81 0.01
CA GLU A 4 -27.96 1.50 0.06
C GLU A 4 -27.23 2.68 -0.57
N ILE A 5 -26.46 3.40 0.25
CA ILE A 5 -25.52 4.39 -0.25
C ILE A 5 -24.27 3.61 -0.58
N THR A 6 -24.11 3.21 -1.84
CA THR A 6 -22.85 2.67 -2.35
C THR A 6 -21.86 3.83 -2.41
N TYR A 7 -20.94 3.88 -1.45
CA TYR A 7 -19.85 4.85 -1.47
C TYR A 7 -18.85 4.44 -2.54
N HIS A 8 -18.60 5.33 -3.50
CA HIS A 8 -17.54 5.14 -4.49
C HIS A 8 -16.34 6.00 -4.11
N VAL A 9 -15.16 5.37 -4.05
CA VAL A 9 -13.90 6.11 -3.85
C VAL A 9 -13.64 6.98 -5.08
N PRO A 10 -13.38 8.29 -4.90
CA PRO A 10 -13.02 9.16 -6.02
C PRO A 10 -11.76 8.67 -6.75
N GLN A 11 -11.76 8.74 -8.08
CA GLN A 11 -10.68 8.22 -8.93
C GLN A 11 -9.31 8.83 -8.60
N ASP A 12 -9.27 10.12 -8.27
CA ASP A 12 -8.03 10.81 -7.88
C ASP A 12 -7.44 10.25 -6.59
N GLN A 13 -8.27 9.76 -5.66
CA GLN A 13 -7.83 9.11 -4.42
C GLN A 13 -7.31 7.70 -4.71
N ILE A 14 -7.94 6.97 -5.63
CA ILE A 14 -7.46 5.66 -6.11
C ILE A 14 -6.07 5.79 -6.73
N GLU A 15 -5.87 6.77 -7.62
CA GLU A 15 -4.57 7.01 -8.24
C GLU A 15 -3.50 7.43 -7.22
N GLN A 16 -3.87 8.24 -6.23
CA GLN A 16 -2.95 8.62 -5.15
C GLN A 16 -2.56 7.40 -4.30
N ALA A 17 -3.53 6.54 -3.98
CA ALA A 17 -3.27 5.29 -3.25
C ALA A 17 -2.36 4.36 -4.04
N GLN A 18 -2.61 4.17 -5.34
CA GLN A 18 -1.76 3.38 -6.24
C GLN A 18 -0.31 3.90 -6.24
N ARG A 19 -0.13 5.21 -6.49
CA ARG A 19 1.20 5.83 -6.49
C ARG A 19 1.93 5.69 -5.15
N ALA A 20 1.20 5.78 -4.03
CA ALA A 20 1.80 5.60 -2.70
C ALA A 20 2.17 4.14 -2.42
N TYR A 21 1.30 3.20 -2.83
CA TYR A 21 1.52 1.77 -2.74
C TYR A 21 2.76 1.33 -3.53
N ASP A 22 2.91 1.78 -4.79
CA ASP A 22 4.07 1.47 -5.62
C ASP A 22 5.37 1.99 -5.01
N LYS A 23 5.35 3.21 -4.48
CA LYS A 23 6.50 3.78 -3.76
C LYS A 23 6.87 2.97 -2.53
N ALA A 24 5.88 2.46 -1.78
CA ALA A 24 6.14 1.61 -0.63
C ALA A 24 6.78 0.28 -1.04
N ARG A 25 6.34 -0.34 -2.15
CA ARG A 25 6.96 -1.56 -2.71
C ARG A 25 8.40 -1.32 -3.13
N VAL A 26 8.67 -0.25 -3.88
CA VAL A 26 10.04 0.15 -4.25
C VAL A 26 10.90 0.41 -3.02
N GLY A 27 10.34 1.06 -1.99
CA GLY A 27 11.00 1.28 -0.71
C GLY A 27 11.38 -0.04 -0.03
N LEU A 28 10.48 -1.03 -0.02
CA LEU A 28 10.75 -2.36 0.54
C LEU A 28 11.86 -3.09 -0.23
N ASP A 29 11.89 -2.98 -1.56
CA ASP A 29 12.95 -3.55 -2.39
C ASP A 29 14.31 -2.91 -2.12
N ILE A 30 14.36 -1.60 -1.94
CA ILE A 30 15.58 -0.87 -1.54
C ILE A 30 16.06 -1.36 -0.18
N LEU A 31 15.17 -1.47 0.80
CA LEU A 31 15.51 -1.98 2.12
C LEU A 31 16.04 -3.41 2.07
N ALA A 32 15.43 -4.28 1.24
CA ALA A 32 15.91 -5.63 1.03
C ALA A 32 17.34 -5.68 0.43
N LYS A 33 17.66 -4.74 -0.49
CA LYS A 33 19.03 -4.58 -1.03
C LYS A 33 20.00 -4.08 0.05
N LEU A 34 19.60 -3.10 0.85
CA LEU A 34 20.40 -2.59 1.96
C LEU A 34 20.73 -3.69 2.98
N ARG A 35 19.76 -4.53 3.32
CA ARG A 35 19.97 -5.70 4.19
C ARG A 35 21.01 -6.67 3.62
N LYS A 36 20.96 -6.96 2.32
CA LYS A 36 21.97 -7.81 1.65
C LYS A 36 23.38 -7.19 1.67
N SER A 37 23.47 -5.86 1.69
CA SER A 37 24.75 -5.13 1.80
C SER A 37 25.26 -4.94 3.23
N GLY A 38 24.60 -5.52 4.24
CA GLY A 38 24.98 -5.38 5.65
C GLY A 38 24.45 -4.11 6.34
N GLN A 39 23.69 -3.28 5.62
CA GLN A 39 23.07 -2.04 6.13
C GLN A 39 21.57 -2.25 6.41
N GLY A 40 21.21 -3.39 6.99
CA GLY A 40 19.83 -3.74 7.27
C GLY A 40 19.15 -2.73 8.20
N ARG A 41 17.90 -2.39 7.88
CA ARG A 41 17.05 -1.51 8.69
C ARG A 41 15.75 -2.25 9.04
N PRO A 42 15.79 -3.22 9.98
CA PRO A 42 14.68 -4.14 10.23
C PRO A 42 13.38 -3.44 10.65
N GLU A 43 13.47 -2.36 11.43
CA GLU A 43 12.30 -1.58 11.82
C GLU A 43 11.65 -0.88 10.61
N ALA A 44 12.46 -0.31 9.72
CA ALA A 44 11.96 0.32 8.49
C ALA A 44 11.33 -0.71 7.55
N GLU A 45 11.91 -1.92 7.44
CA GLU A 45 11.32 -3.02 6.68
C GLU A 45 9.96 -3.44 7.25
N ALA A 46 9.88 -3.66 8.57
CA ALA A 46 8.64 -4.04 9.24
C ALA A 46 7.54 -2.99 9.04
N LYS A 47 7.88 -1.70 9.23
CA LYS A 47 6.94 -0.59 9.05
C LYS A 47 6.49 -0.45 7.60
N THR A 48 7.40 -0.62 6.63
CA THR A 48 7.05 -0.55 5.20
C THR A 48 6.12 -1.70 4.80
N LYS A 49 6.36 -2.92 5.30
CA LYS A 49 5.45 -4.05 5.09
C LYS A 49 4.06 -3.77 5.67
N GLN A 50 3.99 -3.23 6.89
CA GLN A 50 2.73 -2.86 7.51
C GLN A 50 1.96 -1.81 6.68
N VAL A 51 2.65 -0.82 6.12
CA VAL A 51 2.04 0.18 5.24
C VAL A 51 1.46 -0.48 3.97
N ILE A 52 2.21 -1.39 3.33
CA ILE A 52 1.74 -2.16 2.17
C ILE A 52 0.50 -2.98 2.52
N GLU A 53 0.50 -3.67 3.66
CA GLU A 53 -0.66 -4.43 4.14
C GLU A 53 -1.88 -3.54 4.39
N ASN A 54 -1.68 -2.35 4.96
CA ASN A 54 -2.77 -1.41 5.19
C ASN A 54 -3.38 -0.90 3.87
N PHE A 55 -2.57 -0.66 2.84
CA PHE A 55 -3.07 -0.32 1.50
C PHE A 55 -3.89 -1.46 0.90
N LEU A 56 -3.45 -2.71 1.06
CA LEU A 56 -4.21 -3.87 0.56
C LEU A 56 -5.55 -4.04 1.29
N ARG A 57 -5.58 -3.87 2.62
CA ARG A 57 -6.84 -3.91 3.39
C ARG A 57 -7.78 -2.78 3.02
N TRP A 58 -7.23 -1.58 2.80
CA TRP A 58 -8.01 -0.45 2.31
C TRP A 58 -8.61 -0.77 0.93
N ALA A 59 -7.80 -1.27 0.01
CA ALA A 59 -8.24 -1.63 -1.33
C ALA A 59 -9.35 -2.69 -1.31
N GLU A 60 -9.20 -3.73 -0.48
CA GLU A 60 -10.23 -4.75 -0.25
C GLU A 60 -11.53 -4.15 0.33
N ALA A 61 -11.43 -3.32 1.36
CA ALA A 61 -12.59 -2.71 2.02
C ALA A 61 -13.41 -1.79 1.11
N PHE A 62 -12.77 -1.22 0.08
CA PHE A 62 -13.39 -0.31 -0.88
C PHE A 62 -13.55 -0.92 -2.28
N GLU A 63 -13.30 -2.23 -2.44
CA GLU A 63 -13.37 -2.94 -3.72
C GLU A 63 -12.53 -2.28 -4.84
N VAL A 64 -11.37 -1.74 -4.47
CA VAL A 64 -10.41 -1.11 -5.38
C VAL A 64 -9.33 -2.12 -5.77
N GLU A 65 -8.97 -2.16 -7.04
CA GLU A 65 -7.80 -2.92 -7.50
C GLU A 65 -6.53 -2.07 -7.39
N LEU A 66 -5.55 -2.55 -6.62
CA LEU A 66 -4.18 -2.04 -6.67
C LEU A 66 -3.31 -3.00 -7.48
N GLU A 67 -2.50 -2.49 -8.42
CA GLU A 67 -1.63 -3.33 -9.26
C GLU A 67 -0.61 -4.10 -8.39
N LYS A 68 -0.61 -5.43 -8.51
CA LYS A 68 0.15 -6.38 -7.67
C LYS A 68 1.62 -6.54 -8.04
#